data_AF-B2BGS3-F1
#
_entry.id   AF-B2BGS3-F1
#
_cell.length_a   1.000
_cell.length_b   1.000
_cell.length_c   1.000
_cell.angle_alpha   90.00
_cell.angle_beta   90.00
_cell.angle_gamma   90.00
#
_symmetry.space_group_name_H-M   'P 1'
#
loop_
_entity.id
_entity.type
_entity.pdbx_description
1 polymer ?
#
loop_
_entity_poly.entity_id
_entity_poly.type
_entity_poly.pdbx_seq_one_letter_code
_entity_poly.pdbx_strand_id
1 'polypeptide(L)' 'IKSLYTSAKTTADRRSICYCLKSLAGSFKGINYSKAAGLPGKCGVNIPYKIDPSTDCSKVP' A
#
# COMPACT_ATOMS: atom_id res chain seq x y z
N ILE A 1 9.33 -0.82 0.21
CA ILE A 1 8.10 -0.50 -0.58
C ILE A 1 8.42 -0.04 -2.00
N LYS A 2 9.46 0.79 -2.22
CA LYS A 2 9.85 1.29 -3.54
C LYS A 2 9.96 0.20 -4.60
N SER A 3 10.86 -0.76 -4.39
CA SER A 3 11.05 -1.90 -5.31
C SER A 3 9.72 -2.59 -5.67
N LEU A 4 8.94 -2.97 -4.65
CA LEU A 4 7.63 -3.60 -4.82
C LEU A 4 6.68 -2.80 -5.73
N TYR A 5 6.56 -1.48 -5.51
CA TYR A 5 5.67 -0.63 -6.31
C TYR A 5 6.25 -0.35 -7.71
N THR A 6 7.57 -0.21 -7.87
CA THR A 6 8.19 -0.08 -9.20
C THR A 6 8.09 -1.35 -10.05
N SER A 7 7.99 -2.52 -9.43
CA SER A 7 7.75 -3.79 -10.11
C SER A 7 6.29 -3.95 -10.57
N ALA A 8 5.37 -3.18 -9.99
CA ALA A 8 3.95 -3.20 -10.35
C ALA A 8 3.70 -2.42 -11.64
N LYS A 9 3.78 -3.09 -12.79
CA LYS A 9 3.68 -2.44 -14.10
C LYS A 9 2.25 -2.22 -14.55
N THR A 10 1.33 -3.09 -14.14
CA THR A 10 -0.08 -3.04 -14.52
C THR A 10 -0.96 -2.58 -13.37
N THR A 11 -2.17 -2.11 -13.69
CA THR A 11 -3.24 -1.87 -12.72
C THR A 11 -3.53 -3.12 -11.87
N ALA A 12 -3.51 -4.30 -12.49
CA ALA A 12 -3.74 -5.57 -11.80
C ALA A 12 -2.65 -5.84 -10.75
N ASP A 13 -1.38 -5.58 -11.06
CA ASP A 13 -0.27 -5.74 -10.10
C ASP A 13 -0.43 -4.80 -8.90
N ARG A 14 -0.75 -3.53 -9.17
CA ARG A 14 -0.93 -2.51 -8.13
C ARG A 14 -2.11 -2.84 -7.23
N ARG A 15 -3.22 -3.32 -7.80
CA ARG A 15 -4.37 -3.81 -7.03
C ARG A 15 -4.00 -5.01 -6.18
N SER A 16 -3.27 -5.98 -6.74
CA SER A 16 -2.80 -7.17 -6.01
C SER A 16 -1.92 -6.79 -4.82
N ILE A 17 -0.98 -5.86 -5.02
CA ILE A 17 -0.13 -5.33 -3.94
C ILE A 17 -0.99 -4.60 -2.90
N CYS A 18 -1.96 -3.79 -3.31
CA CYS A 18 -2.86 -3.10 -2.38
C CYS A 18 -3.60 -4.11 -1.49
N TYR A 19 -4.21 -5.15 -2.07
CA TYR A 19 -4.92 -6.18 -1.30
C TYR A 19 -3.99 -6.92 -0.33
N CYS A 20 -2.77 -7.25 -0.77
CA CYS A 20 -1.75 -7.86 0.08
C CYS A 20 -1.43 -6.97 1.30
N LEU A 21 -1.12 -5.69 1.05
CA LEU A 21 -0.79 -4.73 2.11
C LEU A 21 -1.97 -4.47 3.05
N LYS A 22 -3.20 -4.40 2.52
CA LYS A 22 -4.44 -4.27 3.29
C LYS A 22 -4.65 -5.45 4.25
N SER A 23 -4.45 -6.67 3.75
CA SER A 23 -4.59 -7.90 4.55
C SER A 23 -3.56 -7.95 5.68
N LEU A 24 -2.30 -7.62 5.37
CA LEU A 24 -1.23 -7.53 6.38
C LEU A 24 -1.55 -6.45 7.42
N ALA A 25 -1.98 -5.27 6.99
CA ALA A 25 -2.36 -4.19 7.88
C ALA A 25 -3.44 -4.61 8.89
N GLY A 26 -4.43 -5.41 8.45
CA GLY A 26 -5.48 -5.95 9.34
C GLY A 26 -5.03 -7.10 10.25
N SER A 27 -3.94 -7.80 9.91
CA SER A 27 -3.48 -9.00 10.61
C SER A 27 -2.55 -8.69 11.79
N PHE A 28 -1.81 -7.59 11.76
CA PHE A 28 -0.87 -7.21 12.81
C PHE A 28 -1.50 -6.26 13.83
N LYS A 29 -1.47 -6.64 15.11
CA LYS A 29 -1.86 -5.75 16.20
C LYS A 29 -0.76 -4.71 16.45
N GLY A 30 -1.16 -3.47 16.78
CA GLY A 30 -0.22 -2.41 17.16
C GLY A 30 0.43 -1.64 16.00
N ILE A 31 -0.04 -1.83 14.75
CA ILE A 31 0.41 -0.99 13.63
C ILE A 31 -0.08 0.45 13.83
N ASN A 32 0.86 1.40 13.69
CA ASN A 32 0.52 2.82 13.57
C ASN A 32 0.31 3.16 12.10
N TYR A 33 -0.95 3.23 11.66
CA TYR A 33 -1.30 3.51 10.27
C TYR A 33 -0.89 4.90 9.80
N SER A 34 -0.80 5.89 10.70
CA SER A 34 -0.27 7.22 10.36
C SER A 34 1.21 7.15 9.93
N LYS A 35 2.03 6.33 10.62
CA LYS A 35 3.41 6.07 10.20
C LYS A 35 3.47 5.28 8.90
N ALA A 36 2.61 4.26 8.73
CA ALA A 36 2.54 3.46 7.51
C ALA A 36 2.16 4.30 6.27
N ALA A 37 1.19 5.21 6.41
CA ALA A 37 0.78 6.14 5.37
C ALA A 37 1.89 7.11 4.94
N GLY A 38 2.86 7.40 5.81
CA GLY A 38 4.03 8.23 5.50
C GLY A 38 5.19 7.49 4.81
N LEU A 39 5.18 6.16 4.74
CA LEU A 39 6.26 5.37 4.14
C LEU A 39 6.51 5.69 2.66
N PRO A 40 5.49 5.88 1.79
CA PRO A 40 5.73 6.20 0.38
C PRO A 40 6.55 7.48 0.20
N GLY A 41 6.18 8.56 0.90
CA GLY A 41 6.92 9.82 0.87
C GLY A 41 8.36 9.66 1.37
N LYS A 42 8.56 8.96 2.49
CA LYS A 42 9.91 8.68 3.04
C LYS A 42 10.78 7.81 2.13
N CYS A 43 10.17 6.93 1.34
CA CYS A 43 10.87 6.09 0.37
C CYS A 43 11.04 6.78 -1.00
N GLY A 44 10.54 8.01 -1.19
CA GLY A 44 10.59 8.72 -2.47
C GLY A 44 9.75 8.04 -3.56
N VAL A 45 8.57 7.52 -3.20
CA VAL A 45 7.64 6.83 -4.10
C VAL A 45 6.27 7.46 -3.98
N ASN A 46 5.65 7.76 -5.11
CA ASN A 46 4.28 8.24 -5.13
C ASN A 46 3.31 7.06 -5.25
N ILE A 47 2.67 6.70 -4.13
CA ILE A 47 1.60 5.69 -4.09
C ILE A 47 0.30 6.43 -3.77
N PRO A 48 -0.72 6.42 -4.66
CA PRO A 48 -1.92 7.24 -4.54
C PRO A 48 -2.96 6.66 -3.56
N TYR A 49 -2.52 5.92 -2.54
CA TYR A 49 -3.39 5.33 -1.52
C TYR A 49 -2.63 5.11 -0.21
N LYS A 50 -3.36 5.04 0.90
CA LYS A 50 -2.80 4.78 2.23
C LYS A 50 -2.58 3.28 2.43
N ILE A 51 -1.54 2.91 3.18
CA ILE A 51 -1.33 1.53 3.64
C ILE A 51 -2.12 1.36 4.93
N ASP A 52 -3.40 0.99 4.79
CA ASP A 52 -4.38 0.94 5.87
C ASP A 52 -5.43 -0.16 5.60
N PRO A 53 -6.03 -0.78 6.63
CA PRO A 53 -7.06 -1.81 6.45
C PRO A 53 -8.33 -1.28 5.75
N SER A 54 -8.63 0.01 5.84
CA SER A 54 -9.80 0.64 5.21
C SER A 54 -9.56 1.04 3.75
N THR A 55 -8.36 0.81 3.19
CA THR A 55 -8.07 1.17 1.81
C THR A 55 -8.95 0.40 0.82
N ASP A 56 -9.55 1.12 -0.11
CA ASP A 56 -10.33 0.56 -1.21
C ASP A 56 -9.42 0.26 -2.40
N CYS A 57 -8.97 -1.00 -2.48
CA CYS A 57 -8.07 -1.45 -3.53
C CYS A 57 -8.73 -1.57 -4.91
N SER A 58 -10.07 -1.52 -5.01
CA SER A 58 -10.77 -1.58 -6.31
C SER A 58 -10.54 -0.31 -7.14
N LYS A 59 -10.27 0.82 -6.47
CA LYS A 59 -10.05 2.14 -7.08
C LYS A 59 -8.59 2.41 -7.43
N VAL A 60 -7.68 1.46 -7.19
CA VAL A 60 -6.26 1.63 -7.53
C VAL A 60 -6.09 1.59 -9.07
N PRO A 61 -5.42 2.60 -9.66
CA PRO A 61 -5.17 2.71 -11.09
C PRO A 61 -3.93 1.92 -11.54
#